data_AF-A0A9D9QM95-F1
#
_entry.id   AF-A0A9D9QM95-F1
#
_cell.length_a   1.000
_cell.length_b   1.000
_cell.length_c   1.000
_cell.angle_alpha   90.00
_cell.angle_beta   90.00
_cell.angle_gamma   90.00
#
_symmetry.space_group_name_H-M   'P 1'
#
loop_
_entity.id
_entity.type
_entity.pdbx_description
1 polymer ?
#
loop_
_entity_poly.entity_id
_entity_poly.type
_entity_poly.pdbx_seq_one_letter_code
_entity_poly.pdbx_strand_id
1 'polypeptide(L)'
;MRFLRPCLLVLLLAAGAVRADELQEVQRLHAAGQTNEALERARKLVAAAPKDAAMRFQIGVMLAESGRTAEARETFERLVQDYPELPEPYNNLAALKAAAGDYEGARSSLDQALRANPTLATAHENLGDVQVMLALRSYARALQLDPAAAGVPGKLALLRQLLQSSPAR
;
A
#
# COMPACT_ATOMS: atom_id res chain seq x y z
N MET A 1 35.59 32.82 22.35
CA MET A 1 35.19 31.70 21.46
C MET A 1 34.10 30.90 22.18
N ARG A 2 32.87 30.90 21.64
CA ARG A 2 31.68 30.28 22.26
C ARG A 2 31.60 28.83 21.78
N PHE A 3 31.78 27.86 22.67
CA PHE A 3 31.57 26.43 22.38
C PHE A 3 30.07 26.19 22.16
N LEU A 4 29.68 25.84 20.93
CA LEU A 4 28.30 25.50 20.57
C LEU A 4 28.14 23.96 20.53
N ARG A 5 27.45 23.44 21.55
CA ARG A 5 26.48 22.32 21.54
C ARG A 5 26.83 20.99 20.81
N PRO A 6 27.39 20.00 21.53
CA PRO A 6 27.27 18.58 21.18
C PRO A 6 25.91 17.95 21.57
N CYS A 7 25.07 18.61 22.39
CA CYS A 7 23.82 18.01 22.89
C CYS A 7 22.73 17.75 21.82
N LEU A 8 22.67 18.55 20.75
CA LEU A 8 21.61 18.42 19.73
C LEU A 8 21.75 17.15 18.88
N LEU A 9 22.99 16.72 18.59
CA LEU A 9 23.25 15.52 17.79
C LEU A 9 22.95 14.23 18.57
N VAL A 10 23.29 14.20 19.86
CA VAL A 10 22.98 13.05 20.74
C VAL A 10 21.47 12.90 20.96
N LEU A 11 20.74 14.01 21.13
CA LEU A 11 19.28 14.01 21.27
C LEU A 11 18.55 13.55 19.99
N LEU A 12 19.03 13.94 18.81
CA LEU A 12 18.45 13.51 17.53
C LEU A 12 18.68 12.01 17.25
N LEU A 13 19.88 11.50 17.56
CA LEU A 13 20.19 10.07 17.43
C LEU A 13 19.39 9.21 18.42
N ALA A 14 19.24 9.67 19.67
CA ALA A 14 18.44 8.97 20.67
C ALA A 14 16.94 8.96 20.30
N ALA A 15 16.41 10.07 19.78
CA ALA A 15 15.02 10.13 19.31
C ALA A 15 14.76 9.23 18.09
N GLY A 16 15.73 9.06 17.19
CA GLY A 16 15.62 8.13 16.06
C GLY A 16 15.62 6.65 16.50
N ALA A 17 16.49 6.30 17.45
CA ALA A 17 16.57 4.93 17.99
C ALA A 17 15.30 4.53 18.76
N VAL A 18 14.79 5.41 19.64
CA VAL A 18 13.55 5.14 20.40
C VAL A 18 12.35 4.93 19.48
N ARG A 19 12.25 5.68 18.37
CA ARG A 19 11.17 5.48 17.38
C ARG A 19 11.28 4.16 16.63
N ALA A 20 12.50 3.70 16.35
CA ALA A 20 12.72 2.40 15.73
C ALA A 20 12.31 1.26 16.66
N ASP A 21 12.62 1.36 17.96
CA ASP A 21 12.20 0.37 18.96
C ASP A 21 10.67 0.32 19.12
N GLU A 22 10.02 1.49 19.14
CA GLU A 22 8.55 1.58 19.23
C GLU A 22 7.85 0.96 18.01
N LEU A 23 8.40 1.19 16.81
CA LEU A 23 7.92 0.60 15.58
C LEU A 23 8.03 -0.93 15.59
N GLN A 24 9.17 -1.45 16.01
CA GLN A 24 9.40 -2.90 16.13
C GLN A 24 8.44 -3.56 17.12
N GLU A 25 8.15 -2.91 18.25
CA GLU A 25 7.23 -3.48 19.23
C GLU A 25 5.79 -3.53 18.70
N VAL A 26 5.33 -2.49 17.99
CA VAL A 26 4.01 -2.51 17.33
C VAL A 26 3.94 -3.65 16.31
N GLN A 27 4.98 -3.82 15.49
CA GLN A 27 5.06 -4.91 14.52
C GLN A 27 5.08 -6.29 15.19
N ARG A 28 5.80 -6.43 16.31
CA ARG A 28 5.86 -7.68 17.08
C ARG A 28 4.51 -8.07 17.64
N LEU A 29 3.78 -7.11 18.24
CA LEU A 29 2.42 -7.33 18.74
C LEU A 29 1.48 -7.76 17.59
N HIS A 30 1.58 -7.10 16.44
CA HIS A 30 0.78 -7.46 15.28
C HIS A 30 1.09 -8.88 14.78
N ALA A 31 2.37 -9.22 14.63
CA ALA A 31 2.82 -10.56 14.22
C ALA A 31 2.42 -11.65 15.23
N ALA A 32 2.26 -11.31 16.50
CA ALA A 32 1.73 -12.20 17.54
C ALA A 32 0.20 -12.36 17.50
N GLY A 33 -0.50 -11.76 16.53
CA GLY A 33 -1.96 -11.76 16.42
C GLY A 33 -2.66 -10.78 17.36
N GLN A 34 -1.91 -9.98 18.13
CA GLN A 34 -2.44 -8.96 19.05
C GLN A 34 -2.74 -7.64 18.32
N THR A 35 -3.38 -7.70 17.15
CA THR A 35 -3.55 -6.55 16.24
C THR A 35 -4.27 -5.36 16.90
N ASN A 36 -5.26 -5.61 17.76
CA ASN A 36 -5.96 -4.52 18.45
C ASN A 36 -5.04 -3.80 19.44
N GLU A 37 -4.19 -4.53 20.17
CA GLU A 37 -3.22 -3.94 21.10
C GLU A 37 -2.13 -3.16 20.35
N ALA A 38 -1.65 -3.72 19.23
CA ALA A 38 -0.71 -3.05 18.33
C ALA A 38 -1.27 -1.72 17.80
N LEU A 39 -2.53 -1.71 17.35
CA LEU A 39 -3.22 -0.51 16.87
C LEU A 39 -3.41 0.53 17.97
N GLU A 40 -3.83 0.13 19.18
CA GLU A 40 -3.97 1.04 20.31
C GLU A 40 -2.63 1.69 20.68
N ARG A 41 -1.55 0.90 20.72
CA ARG A 41 -0.20 1.41 20.96
C ARG A 41 0.24 2.37 19.87
N ALA A 42 0.11 1.99 18.61
CA ALA A 42 0.47 2.84 17.46
C ALA A 42 -0.31 4.16 17.44
N ARG A 43 -1.61 4.15 17.76
CA ARG A 43 -2.43 5.37 17.84
C ARG A 43 -1.95 6.31 18.95
N LYS A 44 -1.53 5.79 20.11
CA LYS A 44 -0.94 6.61 21.18
C LYS A 44 0.38 7.26 20.75
N LEU A 45 1.23 6.51 20.04
CA LEU A 45 2.48 7.04 19.50
C LEU A 45 2.23 8.15 18.47
N VAL A 46 1.28 7.94 17.55
CA VAL A 46 0.89 8.97 16.57
C VAL A 46 0.24 10.18 17.26
N ALA A 47 -0.52 10.00 18.34
CA ALA A 47 -1.07 11.13 19.10
C ALA A 47 0.05 12.01 19.71
N ALA A 48 1.14 11.40 20.17
CA ALA A 48 2.31 12.12 20.68
C ALA A 48 3.17 12.72 19.55
N ALA A 49 3.18 12.10 18.37
CA ALA A 49 3.93 12.56 17.20
C ALA A 49 3.10 12.45 15.88
N PRO A 50 2.18 13.40 15.60
CA PRO A 50 1.24 13.29 14.48
C PRO A 50 1.87 13.23 13.07
N LYS A 51 3.13 13.66 12.95
CA LYS A 51 3.91 13.65 11.70
C LYS A 51 4.77 12.39 11.51
N ASP A 52 4.55 11.36 12.33
CA ASP A 52 5.24 10.08 12.17
C ASP A 52 4.62 9.28 11.01
N ALA A 53 5.11 9.53 9.79
CA ALA A 53 4.61 8.88 8.59
C ALA A 53 4.79 7.35 8.63
N ALA A 54 5.90 6.87 9.20
CA ALA A 54 6.19 5.44 9.31
C ALA A 54 5.18 4.74 10.23
N MET A 55 4.90 5.30 11.40
CA MET A 55 3.91 4.72 12.33
C MET A 55 2.48 4.80 11.77
N ARG A 56 2.12 5.92 11.11
CA ARG A 56 0.84 6.05 10.40
C ARG A 56 0.70 5.00 9.29
N PHE A 57 1.77 4.74 8.55
CA PHE A 57 1.79 3.72 7.50
C PHE A 57 1.56 2.32 8.09
N GLN A 58 2.21 1.98 9.20
CA GLN A 58 1.95 0.70 9.89
C GLN A 58 0.51 0.57 10.38
N ILE A 59 -0.11 1.64 10.89
CA ILE A 59 -1.54 1.63 11.23
C ILE A 59 -2.37 1.23 10.00
N GLY A 60 -2.11 1.84 8.84
CA GLY A 60 -2.79 1.51 7.60
C GLY A 60 -2.62 0.04 7.19
N VAL A 61 -1.40 -0.49 7.28
CA VAL A 61 -1.08 -1.90 6.97
C VAL A 61 -1.83 -2.85 7.90
N MET A 62 -1.75 -2.66 9.22
CA MET A 62 -2.45 -3.49 10.20
C MET A 62 -3.97 -3.46 10.01
N LEU A 63 -4.53 -2.30 9.66
CA LEU A 63 -5.96 -2.17 9.35
C LEU A 63 -6.33 -2.94 8.07
N ALA A 64 -5.49 -2.88 7.04
CA ALA A 64 -5.71 -3.63 5.80
C ALA A 64 -5.67 -5.15 6.04
N GLU A 65 -4.64 -5.64 6.73
CA GLU A 65 -4.44 -7.06 7.02
C GLU A 65 -5.52 -7.63 7.96
N SER A 66 -6.12 -6.80 8.83
CA SER A 66 -7.25 -7.18 9.68
C SER A 66 -8.63 -7.03 9.02
N GLY A 67 -8.68 -6.74 7.71
CA GLY A 67 -9.94 -6.58 6.97
C GLY A 67 -10.71 -5.29 7.29
N ARG A 68 -10.12 -4.36 8.04
CA ARG A 68 -10.68 -3.02 8.34
C ARG A 68 -10.41 -2.07 7.18
N THR A 69 -10.82 -2.47 5.99
CA THR A 69 -10.50 -1.86 4.70
C THR A 69 -10.85 -0.37 4.62
N ALA A 70 -11.99 0.05 5.17
CA ALA A 70 -12.41 1.45 5.14
C ALA A 70 -11.44 2.37 5.92
N GLU A 71 -11.05 1.96 7.12
CA GLU A 71 -10.11 2.72 7.95
C GLU A 71 -8.69 2.70 7.37
N ALA A 72 -8.27 1.57 6.79
CA ALA A 72 -6.99 1.46 6.10
C ALA A 72 -6.92 2.45 4.94
N ARG A 73 -7.97 2.48 4.10
CA ARG A 73 -8.09 3.41 2.98
C ARG A 73 -8.01 4.87 3.45
N GLU A 74 -8.79 5.25 4.46
CA GLU A 74 -8.75 6.61 5.01
C GLU A 74 -7.36 6.98 5.54
N THR A 75 -6.67 6.03 6.19
CA THR A 75 -5.32 6.22 6.72
C THR A 75 -4.31 6.48 5.60
N PHE A 76 -4.34 5.67 4.54
CA PHE A 76 -3.44 5.85 3.40
C PHE A 76 -3.81 7.09 2.57
N GLU A 77 -5.09 7.42 2.40
CA GLU A 77 -5.54 8.65 1.72
C GLU A 77 -4.99 9.91 2.42
N ARG A 78 -5.03 9.95 3.75
CA ARG A 78 -4.39 11.04 4.52
C ARG A 78 -2.87 11.04 4.36
N LEU A 79 -2.24 9.87 4.35
CA LEU A 79 -0.78 9.78 4.17
C LEU A 79 -0.33 10.33 2.82
N VAL A 80 -1.01 9.99 1.72
CA VAL A 80 -0.63 10.49 0.39
C VAL A 80 -0.91 11.98 0.20
N GLN A 81 -1.85 12.54 0.98
CA GLN A 81 -2.08 13.99 1.02
C GLN A 81 -0.95 14.73 1.73
N ASP A 82 -0.50 14.20 2.87
CA ASP A 82 0.53 14.84 3.69
C ASP A 82 1.96 14.58 3.17
N TYR A 83 2.18 13.40 2.56
CA TYR A 83 3.48 12.90 2.11
C TYR A 83 3.38 12.31 0.69
N PRO A 84 3.14 13.15 -0.34
CA PRO A 84 2.98 12.69 -1.72
C PRO A 84 4.23 12.04 -2.33
N GLU A 85 5.40 12.19 -1.69
CA GLU A 85 6.66 11.57 -2.07
C GLU A 85 6.82 10.11 -1.61
N LEU A 86 5.96 9.63 -0.69
CA LEU A 86 6.03 8.26 -0.21
C LEU A 86 5.30 7.32 -1.18
N PRO A 87 6.00 6.36 -1.81
CA PRO A 87 5.37 5.48 -2.80
C PRO A 87 4.53 4.36 -2.16
N GLU A 88 4.86 3.91 -0.95
CA GLU A 88 4.24 2.73 -0.32
C GLU A 88 2.75 2.93 0.02
N PRO A 89 2.28 4.09 0.53
CA PRO A 89 0.85 4.34 0.73
C PRO A 89 0.04 4.29 -0.57
N TYR A 90 0.58 4.79 -1.69
CA TYR A 90 -0.07 4.68 -2.99
C TYR A 90 -0.18 3.23 -3.46
N ASN A 91 0.88 2.42 -3.28
CA ASN A 91 0.85 0.99 -3.60
C ASN A 91 -0.22 0.24 -2.78
N ASN A 92 -0.36 0.56 -1.49
CA ASN A 92 -1.39 -0.06 -0.65
C ASN A 92 -2.82 0.40 -1.02
N LEU A 93 -3.02 1.69 -1.34
CA LEU A 93 -4.29 2.17 -1.89
C LEU A 93 -4.66 1.44 -3.17
N ALA A 94 -3.69 1.14 -4.03
CA ALA A 94 -3.94 0.39 -5.25
C ALA A 94 -4.41 -1.03 -4.96
N ALA A 95 -3.76 -1.73 -4.03
CA ALA A 95 -4.19 -3.07 -3.61
C ALA A 95 -5.63 -3.06 -3.07
N LEU A 96 -5.98 -2.10 -2.20
CA LEU A 96 -7.34 -1.97 -1.66
C LEU A 96 -8.38 -1.67 -2.76
N LYS A 97 -8.04 -0.81 -3.72
CA LYS A 97 -8.93 -0.50 -4.86
C LYS A 97 -9.09 -1.70 -5.81
N ALA A 98 -8.02 -2.43 -6.10
CA ALA A 98 -8.06 -3.62 -6.93
C ALA A 98 -8.91 -4.72 -6.28
N ALA A 99 -8.80 -4.92 -4.96
CA ALA A 99 -9.66 -5.83 -4.20
C ALA A 99 -11.15 -5.43 -4.26
N ALA A 100 -11.44 -4.13 -4.35
CA ALA A 100 -12.80 -3.61 -4.55
C ALA A 100 -13.27 -3.63 -6.02
N GLY A 101 -12.45 -4.13 -6.96
CA GLY A 101 -12.75 -4.15 -8.40
C GLY A 101 -12.55 -2.80 -9.11
N ASP A 102 -12.06 -1.77 -8.42
CA ASP A 102 -11.70 -0.48 -9.00
C ASP A 102 -10.29 -0.52 -9.61
N TYR A 103 -10.15 -1.25 -10.71
CA TYR A 103 -8.86 -1.44 -11.39
C TYR A 103 -8.32 -0.14 -12.01
N GLU A 104 -9.18 0.78 -12.42
CA GLU A 104 -8.76 2.08 -12.96
C GLU A 104 -8.19 2.98 -11.86
N GLY A 105 -8.88 3.06 -10.72
CA GLY A 105 -8.37 3.77 -9.56
C GLY A 105 -7.11 3.12 -8.99
N ALA A 106 -6.99 1.80 -9.04
CA ALA A 106 -5.78 1.07 -8.65
C ALA A 106 -4.59 1.43 -9.55
N ARG A 107 -4.77 1.40 -10.88
CA ARG A 107 -3.76 1.84 -11.85
C ARG A 107 -3.30 3.26 -11.56
N SER A 108 -4.24 4.19 -11.38
CA SER A 108 -3.89 5.59 -11.08
C SER A 108 -3.07 5.73 -9.79
N SER A 109 -3.35 4.92 -8.77
CA SER A 109 -2.55 4.90 -7.54
C SER A 109 -1.14 4.33 -7.79
N LEU A 110 -1.00 3.27 -8.58
CA LEU A 110 0.31 2.70 -8.92
C LEU A 110 1.14 3.66 -9.78
N ASP A 111 0.52 4.39 -10.70
CA ASP A 111 1.19 5.43 -11.47
C ASP A 111 1.71 6.58 -10.57
N GLN A 112 1.07 6.85 -9.44
CA GLN A 112 1.59 7.80 -8.43
C GLN A 112 2.75 7.18 -7.65
N ALA A 113 2.63 5.92 -7.22
CA ALA A 113 3.71 5.20 -6.54
C ALA A 113 4.99 5.17 -7.40
N LEU A 114 4.85 4.86 -8.69
CA LEU A 114 5.97 4.79 -9.64
C LEU A 114 6.51 6.17 -10.05
N ARG A 115 5.71 7.22 -9.95
CA ARG A 115 6.22 8.60 -10.10
C ARG A 115 7.10 8.99 -8.91
N ALA A 116 6.71 8.62 -7.69
CA ALA A 116 7.49 8.87 -6.49
C ALA A 116 8.75 7.98 -6.43
N ASN A 117 8.63 6.70 -6.81
CA ASN A 117 9.76 5.77 -6.90
C ASN A 117 9.63 4.86 -8.13
N PRO A 118 10.32 5.18 -9.25
CA PRO A 118 10.27 4.39 -10.48
C PRO A 118 10.82 2.96 -10.36
N THR A 119 11.60 2.65 -9.32
CA THR A 119 12.22 1.34 -9.12
C THR A 119 11.49 0.48 -8.09
N LEU A 120 10.32 0.91 -7.60
CA LEU A 120 9.52 0.14 -6.65
C LEU A 120 8.97 -1.13 -7.32
N ALA A 121 9.68 -2.25 -7.14
CA ALA A 121 9.36 -3.53 -7.78
C ALA A 121 7.94 -4.03 -7.49
N THR A 122 7.46 -3.88 -6.25
CA THR A 122 6.11 -4.28 -5.85
C THR A 122 5.02 -3.47 -6.56
N ALA A 123 5.27 -2.20 -6.89
CA ALA A 123 4.32 -1.40 -7.65
C ALA A 123 4.27 -1.81 -9.13
N HIS A 124 5.40 -2.20 -9.73
CA HIS A 124 5.42 -2.77 -11.09
C HIS A 124 4.67 -4.10 -11.15
N GLU A 125 4.87 -4.96 -10.17
CA GLU A 125 4.16 -6.23 -10.04
C GLU A 125 2.63 -6.00 -9.93
N ASN A 126 2.20 -5.18 -8.97
CA ASN A 126 0.80 -4.85 -8.78
C ASN A 126 0.19 -4.17 -10.03
N LEU A 127 0.97 -3.40 -10.78
CA LEU A 127 0.52 -2.78 -12.03
C LEU A 127 0.30 -3.82 -13.13
N GLY A 128 1.18 -4.83 -13.22
CA GLY A 128 0.98 -5.97 -14.12
C GLY A 128 -0.33 -6.70 -13.83
N ASP A 129 -0.59 -7.02 -12.56
CA ASP A 129 -1.81 -7.70 -12.14
C ASP A 129 -3.07 -6.87 -12.45
N VAL A 130 -3.04 -5.56 -12.16
CA VAL A 130 -4.12 -4.62 -12.49
C VAL A 130 -4.33 -4.54 -14.01
N GLN A 131 -3.26 -4.51 -14.82
CA GLN A 131 -3.35 -4.48 -16.27
C GLN A 131 -3.98 -5.76 -16.85
N VAL A 132 -3.67 -6.94 -16.28
CA VAL A 132 -4.32 -8.20 -16.65
C VAL A 132 -5.83 -8.12 -16.40
N MET A 133 -6.26 -7.58 -15.25
CA MET A 133 -7.68 -7.40 -14.94
C MET A 133 -8.39 -6.41 -15.88
N LEU A 134 -7.74 -5.29 -16.21
CA LEU A 134 -8.25 -4.32 -17.19
C LEU A 134 -8.37 -4.92 -18.60
N ALA A 135 -7.39 -5.74 -19.02
CA ALA A 135 -7.43 -6.45 -20.28
C ALA A 135 -8.58 -7.45 -20.34
N LEU A 136 -8.79 -8.22 -19.27
CA LEU A 136 -9.94 -9.15 -19.15
C LEU A 136 -11.27 -8.42 -19.30
N ARG A 137 -11.46 -7.30 -18.59
CA ARG A 137 -12.68 -6.48 -18.68
C ARG A 137 -12.90 -5.95 -20.09
N SER A 138 -11.83 -5.48 -20.74
CA SER A 138 -11.90 -4.94 -22.10
C SER A 138 -12.25 -6.02 -23.13
N TYR A 139 -11.62 -7.19 -23.06
CA TYR A 139 -11.95 -8.31 -23.95
C TYR A 139 -13.37 -8.85 -23.72
N ALA A 140 -13.81 -8.95 -22.45
CA ALA A 140 -15.19 -9.33 -22.14
C ALA A 140 -16.18 -8.33 -22.74
N ARG A 141 -15.90 -7.02 -22.64
CA ARG A 141 -16.73 -5.98 -23.25
C ARG A 141 -16.74 -6.08 -24.78
N ALA A 142 -15.60 -6.35 -25.41
CA ALA A 142 -15.53 -6.55 -26.86
C ALA A 142 -16.47 -7.68 -27.32
N LEU A 143 -16.46 -8.83 -26.65
CA LEU A 143 -17.34 -9.96 -27.00
C LEU A 143 -18.82 -9.70 -26.70
N GLN A 144 -19.14 -8.85 -25.72
CA GLN A 144 -20.52 -8.41 -25.51
C GLN A 144 -21.04 -7.54 -26.66
N LEU A 145 -20.17 -6.73 -27.26
CA LEU A 145 -20.52 -5.81 -28.35
C LEU A 145 -20.49 -6.51 -29.72
N ASP A 146 -19.52 -7.40 -29.92
CA ASP A 146 -19.34 -8.20 -31.11
C ASP A 146 -19.01 -9.66 -30.72
N PRO A 147 -20.03 -10.53 -30.65
CA PRO A 147 -19.82 -11.95 -30.37
C PRO A 147 -18.97 -12.68 -31.43
N ALA A 148 -18.79 -12.10 -32.63
CA ALA A 148 -17.99 -12.67 -33.71
C ALA A 148 -16.53 -12.17 -33.71
N ALA A 149 -16.12 -11.36 -32.73
CA ALA A 149 -14.77 -10.79 -32.65
C ALA A 149 -13.70 -11.89 -32.61
N ALA A 150 -13.06 -12.13 -33.75
CA ALA A 150 -12.09 -13.20 -33.93
C ALA A 150 -10.86 -13.03 -33.02
N GLY A 151 -10.37 -14.13 -32.46
CA GLY A 151 -9.17 -14.17 -31.62
C GLY A 151 -9.34 -13.64 -30.18
N VAL A 152 -10.38 -12.84 -29.89
CA VAL A 152 -10.67 -12.37 -28.52
C VAL A 152 -10.92 -13.53 -27.54
N PRO A 153 -11.69 -14.59 -27.88
CA PRO A 153 -11.91 -15.72 -26.97
C PRO A 153 -10.60 -16.41 -26.56
N GLY A 154 -9.65 -16.56 -27.49
CA GLY A 154 -8.35 -17.18 -27.21
C GLY A 154 -7.49 -16.35 -26.26
N LYS A 155 -7.39 -15.03 -26.49
CA LYS A 155 -6.67 -14.12 -25.58
C LYS A 155 -7.28 -14.13 -24.17
N LEU A 156 -8.61 -14.15 -24.10
CA LEU A 156 -9.34 -14.17 -22.84
C LEU A 156 -9.12 -15.49 -22.08
N ALA A 157 -9.08 -16.62 -22.79
CA ALA A 157 -8.75 -17.92 -22.21
C ALA A 157 -7.34 -17.94 -21.60
N LEU A 158 -6.34 -17.39 -22.30
CA LEU A 158 -4.97 -17.29 -21.80
C LEU A 158 -4.87 -16.44 -20.54
N LEU A 159 -5.53 -15.28 -20.50
CA LEU A 159 -5.53 -14.42 -19.31
C LEU A 159 -6.21 -15.10 -18.11
N ARG A 160 -7.31 -15.85 -18.34
CA ARG A 160 -7.94 -16.64 -17.27
C ARG A 160 -7.04 -17.74 -16.75
N GLN A 161 -6.31 -18.42 -17.65
CA GLN A 161 -5.34 -19.44 -17.25
C GLN A 161 -4.20 -18.84 -16.42
N LEU A 162 -3.67 -17.67 -16.82
CA LEU A 162 -2.65 -16.96 -16.04
C LEU A 162 -3.11 -16.72 -14.60
N LEU A 163 -4.34 -16.22 -14.42
CA LEU A 163 -4.92 -15.97 -13.09
C LEU A 163 -5.15 -17.25 -12.28
N GLN A 164 -5.43 -18.38 -12.93
CA GLN A 164 -5.58 -19.68 -12.24
C GLN A 164 -4.22 -20.28 -11.83
N SER A 165 -3.16 -19.97 -12.57
CA SER A 165 -1.80 -20.45 -12.29
C SER A 165 -1.05 -19.60 -11.25
N SER A 166 -1.52 -18.38 -10.98
CA SER A 166 -0.99 -17.56 -9.89
C SER A 166 -1.56 -18.06 -8.55
N PRO A 167 -0.74 -18.51 -7.59
CA PRO A 167 -1.25 -18.86 -6.27
C PRO A 167 -1.92 -17.63 -5.66
N ALA A 168 -3.09 -17.83 -5.03
CA ALA A 168 -3.70 -16.80 -4.21
C ALA A 168 -2.68 -16.39 -3.13
N ARG A 169 -2.23 -15.14 -3.17
CA ARG A 169 -1.39 -14.55 -2.12
C ARG A 169 -2.20 -14.33 -0.86
#